data_AF-I4VPR9-F1
#
_entry.id   AF-I4VPR9-F1
#
_cell.length_a   1.000
_cell.length_b   1.000
_cell.length_c   1.000
_cell.angle_alpha   90.00
_cell.angle_beta   90.00
_cell.angle_gamma   90.00
#
_symmetry.space_group_name_H-M   'P 1'
#
loop_
_entity.id
_entity.type
_entity.pdbx_description
1 polymer ?
#
loop_
_entity_poly.entity_id
_entity_poly.type
_entity_poly.pdbx_seq_one_letter_code
_entity_poly.pdbx_strand_id
1 'polypeptide(L)'
;MSLAQRRILLGVSGGIAAYKSCELVRRLRDLDAEVRVVMTESATHFVGPATFQALSGQSVRTSLWDEQAEAAMGHIELARWAERILIAPASADVI
;
A
#
# COMPACT_ATOMS: atom_id res chain seq x y z
N MET A 1 -2.04 22.10 -3.57
CA MET A 1 -1.26 21.67 -2.39
C MET A 1 -0.37 20.53 -2.84
N SER A 2 0.94 20.61 -2.63
CA SER A 2 1.90 19.55 -3.00
C SER A 2 2.03 18.56 -1.83
N LEU A 3 2.15 17.26 -2.12
CA LEU A 3 2.53 16.22 -1.17
C LEU A 3 4.03 15.86 -1.32
N ALA A 4 4.84 16.80 -1.82
CA ALA A 4 6.25 16.59 -2.12
C ALA A 4 6.97 15.79 -1.04
N GLN A 5 7.49 14.64 -1.46
CA GLN A 5 8.31 13.70 -0.68
C GLN A 5 7.61 13.18 0.60
N ARG A 6 6.28 13.25 0.68
CA ARG A 6 5.54 12.62 1.78
C ARG A 6 5.53 11.11 1.59
N ARG A 7 5.98 10.40 2.61
CA ARG A 7 5.98 8.92 2.67
C ARG A 7 4.64 8.42 3.16
N ILE A 8 3.82 7.91 2.24
CA ILE A 8 2.46 7.44 2.50
C ILE A 8 2.44 5.92 2.38
N LEU A 9 2.01 5.25 3.45
CA LEU A 9 1.69 3.83 3.43
C LEU A 9 0.21 3.65 3.11
N LEU A 10 -0.09 3.02 1.98
CA LEU A 10 -1.45 2.69 1.57
C LEU A 10 -1.74 1.22 1.87
N GLY A 11 -2.64 0.96 2.80
CA GLY A 11 -3.25 -0.35 3.01
C GLY A 11 -4.49 -0.53 2.13
N VAL A 12 -4.57 -1.66 1.43
CA VAL A 12 -5.72 -2.02 0.58
C VAL A 12 -6.39 -3.27 1.17
N SER A 13 -7.65 -3.12 1.59
CA SER A 13 -8.43 -4.24 2.13
C SER A 13 -9.36 -4.88 1.09
N GLY A 14 -9.93 -6.03 1.45
CA GLY A 14 -10.85 -6.80 0.60
C GLY A 14 -12.19 -6.11 0.39
N GLY A 15 -12.44 -5.63 -0.83
CA GLY A 15 -13.74 -5.12 -1.24
C GLY A 15 -13.74 -4.69 -2.70
N ILE A 16 -14.92 -4.59 -3.31
CA ILE A 16 -15.06 -4.25 -4.74
C ILE A 16 -14.40 -2.92 -5.11
N ALA A 17 -14.21 -2.01 -4.16
CA ALA A 17 -13.54 -0.73 -4.38
C ALA A 17 -12.01 -0.80 -4.45
N ALA A 18 -11.37 -1.96 -4.23
CA ALA A 18 -9.91 -2.11 -4.24
C ALA A 18 -9.26 -1.64 -5.56
N TYR A 19 -9.91 -1.83 -6.71
CA TYR A 19 -9.40 -1.32 -8.00
C TYR A 19 -9.33 0.20 -8.08
N LYS A 20 -10.15 0.93 -7.30
CA LYS A 20 -10.09 2.39 -7.26
C LYS A 20 -8.83 2.89 -6.55
N SER A 21 -8.22 2.07 -5.71
CA SER A 21 -6.96 2.39 -5.06
C SER A 21 -5.80 2.50 -6.05
N CYS A 22 -5.91 1.89 -7.24
CA CYS A 22 -4.94 2.09 -8.33
C CYS A 22 -4.87 3.57 -8.76
N GLU A 23 -6.03 4.20 -8.93
CA GLU A 23 -6.13 5.61 -9.30
C GLU A 23 -5.65 6.52 -8.15
N LEU A 24 -5.93 6.13 -6.90
CA LEU A 24 -5.41 6.82 -5.72
C LEU A 24 -3.88 6.84 -5.71
N VAL A 25 -3.22 5.70 -5.98
CA VAL A 25 -1.75 5.64 -6.06
C VAL A 25 -1.22 6.59 -7.14
N ARG A 26 -1.83 6.60 -8.33
CA ARG A 26 -1.45 7.52 -9.42
C ARG A 26 -1.53 8.97 -8.97
N ARG A 27 -2.66 9.39 -8.42
CA ARG A 27 -2.89 10.77 -7.96
C ARG A 27 -1.95 11.19 -6.84
N LEU A 28 -1.64 10.29 -5.90
CA LEU A 28 -0.68 10.58 -4.84
C LEU A 28 0.73 10.80 -5.41
N ARG A 29 1.14 9.99 -6.40
CA ARG A 29 2.41 10.17 -7.11
C ARG A 29 2.46 11.43 -7.97
N ASP A 30 1.36 11.79 -8.62
CA ASP A 30 1.24 13.04 -9.38
C ASP A 30 1.38 14.28 -8.48
N LEU A 31 1.17 14.12 -7.16
CA LEU A 31 1.41 15.14 -6.13
C LEU A 31 2.79 15.02 -5.47
N ASP A 32 3.71 14.27 -6.07
CA ASP A 32 5.09 14.01 -5.62
C ASP A 32 5.20 13.24 -4.29
N ALA A 33 4.17 12.47 -3.90
CA ALA A 33 4.26 11.59 -2.74
C ALA A 33 5.00 10.29 -3.06
N GLU A 34 5.77 9.79 -2.10
CA GLU A 34 6.26 8.41 -2.13
C GLU A 34 5.20 7.48 -1.55
N VAL A 35 4.77 6.49 -2.31
CA VAL A 35 3.70 5.58 -1.90
C VAL A 35 4.23 4.17 -1.82
N ARG A 36 4.08 3.52 -0.66
CA ARG A 36 4.27 2.07 -0.50
C ARG A 36 2.91 1.44 -0.25
N VAL A 37 2.68 0.27 -0.83
CA VAL A 37 1.38 -0.41 -0.76
C VAL A 37 1.51 -1.70 0.03
N VAL A 38 0.57 -1.93 0.94
CA VAL A 38 0.34 -3.22 1.58
C VAL A 38 -1.08 -3.68 1.28
N MET A 39 -1.26 -4.98 1.10
CA MET A 39 -2.54 -5.56 0.72
C MET A 39 -2.91 -6.66 1.70
N THR A 40 -4.19 -6.71 2.08
CA THR A 40 -4.75 -7.95 2.66
C THR A 40 -4.80 -9.05 1.60
N GLU A 41 -4.78 -10.30 2.02
CA GLU A 41 -5.01 -11.44 1.11
C GLU A 41 -6.31 -11.27 0.32
N SER A 42 -7.40 -10.87 1.00
CA SER A 42 -8.71 -10.68 0.34
C SER A 42 -8.70 -9.58 -0.72
N ALA A 43 -7.86 -8.54 -0.59
CA ALA A 43 -7.72 -7.51 -1.62
C ALA A 43 -7.12 -8.06 -2.93
N THR A 44 -6.27 -9.08 -2.83
CA THR A 44 -5.58 -9.68 -3.99
C THR A 44 -6.54 -10.38 -4.96
N HIS A 45 -7.73 -10.77 -4.50
CA HIS A 45 -8.79 -11.30 -5.37
C HIS A 45 -9.41 -10.25 -6.31
N PHE A 46 -9.29 -8.97 -5.99
CA PHE A 46 -9.82 -7.88 -6.82
C PHE A 46 -8.75 -7.25 -7.70
N VAL A 47 -7.52 -7.11 -7.19
CA VAL A 47 -6.39 -6.50 -7.91
C VAL A 47 -5.11 -7.21 -7.50
N GLY A 48 -4.26 -7.59 -8.46
CA GLY A 48 -2.98 -8.22 -8.16
C GLY A 48 -1.92 -7.22 -7.64
N PRO A 49 -0.98 -7.68 -6.78
CA PRO A 49 0.10 -6.83 -6.25
C PRO A 49 1.01 -6.25 -7.34
N ALA A 50 1.19 -6.96 -8.47
CA ALA A 50 1.98 -6.49 -9.61
C ALA A 50 1.47 -5.15 -10.18
N THR A 51 0.16 -4.91 -10.15
CA THR A 51 -0.44 -3.64 -10.57
C THR A 51 0.02 -2.50 -9.68
N PHE A 52 -0.03 -2.70 -8.36
CA PHE A 52 0.41 -1.69 -7.40
C PHE A 52 1.93 -1.50 -7.42
N GLN A 53 2.71 -2.53 -7.73
CA GLN A 53 4.16 -2.41 -7.90
C GLN A 53 4.50 -1.55 -9.12
N ALA A 54 3.84 -1.77 -10.25
CA ALA A 54 4.01 -0.94 -11.44
C ALA A 54 3.58 0.51 -11.20
N LEU A 55 2.46 0.71 -10.49
CA LEU A 55 1.92 2.04 -10.20
C LEU A 55 2.65 2.79 -9.10
N SER A 56 3.24 2.12 -8.11
CA SER A 56 3.97 2.77 -7.01
C SER A 56 5.47 2.89 -7.29
N GLY A 57 6.02 2.01 -8.13
CA GLY A 57 7.47 1.88 -8.31
C GLY A 57 8.19 1.29 -7.09
N GLN A 58 7.44 0.70 -6.15
CA GLN A 58 7.93 0.13 -4.91
C GLN A 58 7.45 -1.32 -4.76
N SER A 59 8.12 -2.11 -3.93
CA SER A 59 7.64 -3.45 -3.58
C SER A 59 6.30 -3.38 -2.84
N VAL A 60 5.43 -4.35 -3.10
CA VAL A 60 4.10 -4.46 -2.50
C VAL A 60 4.10 -5.67 -1.58
N ARG A 61 3.65 -5.51 -0.33
CA ARG A 61 3.61 -6.61 0.64
C ARG A 61 2.18 -7.10 0.83
N THR A 62 2.00 -8.42 0.80
CA THR A 62 0.72 -9.09 1.06
C THR A 62 0.72 -9.87 2.38
N SER A 63 1.90 -10.07 2.97
CA SER A 63 2.10 -10.68 4.28
C SER A 63 3.13 -9.87 5.04
N LEU A 64 2.99 -9.81 6.37
CA LEU A 64 4.03 -9.26 7.23
C LEU A 64 5.16 -10.27 7.36
N TRP A 65 4.85 -11.55 7.62
CA TRP A 65 5.77 -12.66 7.89
C TRP A 65 6.46 -13.25 6.66
N ASP A 66 6.82 -12.41 5.69
CA ASP A 66 7.66 -12.86 4.58
C ASP A 66 9.06 -13.19 5.11
N GLU A 67 9.43 -14.48 5.11
CA GLU A 67 10.73 -14.97 5.60
C GLU A 67 11.92 -14.28 4.92
N GLN A 68 11.75 -13.78 3.69
CA GLN A 68 12.79 -13.05 2.97
C GLN A 68 12.90 -11.58 3.42
N ALA A 69 11.86 -11.01 4.01
CA ALA A 69 11.83 -9.66 4.59
C ALA A 69 12.14 -9.63 6.10
N GLU A 70 12.01 -10.77 6.79
CA GLU A 70 12.24 -10.88 8.24
C GLU A 70 13.71 -10.78 8.66
N ALA A 71 14.65 -11.07 7.75
CA ALA A 71 16.08 -10.85 8.00
C ALA A 71 16.42 -9.38 8.34
N ALA A 72 15.50 -8.43 8.09
CA ALA A 72 15.66 -7.00 8.33
C ALA A 72 14.57 -6.36 9.21
N MET A 73 13.76 -7.14 9.97
CA MET A 73 12.59 -6.62 10.70
C MET A 73 11.59 -5.87 9.79
N GLY A 74 11.25 -6.45 8.63
CA GLY A 74 10.43 -5.81 7.61
C GLY A 74 9.09 -5.25 8.12
N HIS A 75 8.53 -5.84 9.19
CA HIS A 75 7.25 -5.49 9.79
C HIS A 75 7.28 -4.10 10.44
N ILE A 76 8.43 -3.74 11.02
CA ILE A 76 8.66 -2.46 11.71
C ILE A 76 9.16 -1.41 10.71
N GLU A 77 9.87 -1.81 9.66
CA GLU A 77 10.46 -0.92 8.66
C GLU A 77 9.40 -0.05 7.97
N LEU A 78 8.25 -0.63 7.57
CA LEU A 78 7.17 0.15 6.96
C LEU A 78 6.55 1.15 7.91
N ALA A 79 6.37 0.77 9.17
CA ALA A 79 5.83 1.66 10.19
C ALA A 79 6.79 2.84 10.47
N ARG A 80 8.10 2.61 10.46
CA ARG A 80 9.12 3.67 10.61
C ARG A 80 9.27 4.54 9.37
N TRP A 81 9.05 3.96 8.20
CA TRP A 81 9.14 4.69 6.94
C TRP A 81 7.93 5.61 6.72
N ALA A 82 6.73 5.19 7.14
CA ALA A 82 5.49 5.93 6.90
C ALA A 82 5.38 7.20 7.76
N GLU A 83 5.07 8.34 7.13
CA GLU A 83 4.63 9.56 7.82
C GLU A 83 3.11 9.65 7.95
N ARG A 84 2.41 8.99 7.02
CA ARG A 84 0.95 8.90 6.97
C ARG A 84 0.56 7.49 6.57
N ILE A 85 -0.54 7.01 7.15
CA ILE A 85 -1.15 5.73 6.81
C ILE A 85 -2.55 6.02 6.29
N LEU A 86 -2.89 5.41 5.16
CA LEU A 86 -4.22 5.45 4.57
C LEU A 86 -4.68 4.02 4.34
N ILE A 87 -5.90 3.69 4.74
CA ILE A 87 -6.55 2.43 4.39
C ILE A 87 -7.66 2.73 3.39
N ALA A 88 -7.53 2.25 2.16
CA ALA A 88 -8.51 2.48 1.10
C ALA A 88 -8.56 1.30 0.12
N PRO A 89 -9.73 0.65 -0.05
CA PRO A 89 -10.87 0.71 0.85
C PRO A 89 -10.50 0.18 2.25
N ALA A 90 -11.25 0.61 3.25
CA ALA A 90 -11.27 0.01 4.58
C ALA A 90 -12.59 -0.78 4.70
N SER A 91 -12.49 -2.09 4.51
CA SER A 91 -13.61 -3.02 4.63
C SER A 91 -14.06 -3.14 6.08
N ALA A 92 -15.28 -3.62 6.31
CA ALA A 92 -15.80 -3.83 7.66
C ALA A 92 -14.93 -4.79 8.50
N ASP A 93 -14.28 -5.77 7.88
CA ASP A 93 -13.35 -6.69 8.55
C ASP A 93 -12.04 -6.01 9.04
N VAL A 94 -11.66 -4.89 8.41
CA VAL A 94 -10.42 -4.16 8.73
C VAL A 94 -10.63 -2.99 9.71
N ILE A 95 -11.87 -2.57 9.95
CA ILE A 95 -12.25 -1.49 10.88
C ILE A 95 -12.71 -2.10 12.20
#